data_AF-A0AAW7AEN6-F1
#
_entry.id   AF-A0AAW7AEN6-F1
#
_cell.length_a   1.000
_cell.length_b   1.000
_cell.length_c   1.000
_cell.angle_alpha   90.00
_cell.angle_beta   90.00
_cell.angle_gamma   90.00
#
_symmetry.space_group_name_H-M   'P 1'
#
loop_
_entity.id
_entity.type
_entity.pdbx_description
1 polymer ?
#
loop_
_entity_poly.entity_id
_entity_poly.type
_entity_poly.pdbx_seq_one_letter_code
_entity_poly.pdbx_strand_id
1 'polypeptide(L)'
;VGNVDETQAATLQFEGTSTRFDGQSLRLEVKAQGSVTVLKSGSATVQAGGTWISDAMDMSHQTNGTYTVMVTGTNSAGIEVSESQSFTLAQSLPTLINVTFTPEHQAIGQSVTVTLEFDKDLQSAAAELGGTTITSL
;
A
#
# COMPACT_ATOMS: atom_id res chain seq x y z
N VAL A 1 11.25 13.52 5.23
CA VAL A 1 10.23 12.47 5.00
C VAL A 1 10.76 11.59 3.89
N GLY A 2 10.82 10.27 4.09
CA GLY A 2 11.25 9.34 3.04
C GLY A 2 10.15 9.18 1.97
N ASN A 3 10.56 8.98 0.72
CA ASN A 3 9.65 8.67 -0.37
C ASN A 3 9.79 7.18 -0.73
N VAL A 4 8.65 6.53 -0.97
CA VAL A 4 8.54 5.14 -1.41
C VAL A 4 7.88 5.14 -2.77
N ASP A 5 8.60 4.68 -3.79
CA ASP A 5 8.09 4.56 -5.16
C ASP A 5 7.65 3.12 -5.50
N GLU A 6 7.21 2.89 -6.73
CA GLU A 6 6.72 1.59 -7.20
C GLU A 6 7.78 0.48 -7.15
N THR A 7 9.08 0.82 -7.18
CA THR A 7 10.16 -0.17 -7.09
C THR A 7 10.38 -0.67 -5.66
N GLN A 8 9.93 0.09 -4.67
CA GLN A 8 10.11 -0.19 -3.25
C GLN A 8 8.82 -0.66 -2.57
N ALA A 9 7.65 -0.25 -3.09
CA ALA A 9 6.36 -0.42 -2.42
C ALA A 9 6.01 -1.89 -2.11
N ALA A 10 6.35 -2.83 -2.98
CA ALA A 10 6.01 -4.25 -2.79
C ALA A 10 6.81 -4.95 -1.69
N THR A 11 7.98 -4.41 -1.33
CA THR A 11 8.92 -5.03 -0.38
C THR A 11 9.46 -4.01 0.61
N LEU A 12 8.63 -3.05 1.02
CA LEU A 12 9.06 -1.98 1.91
C LEU A 12 9.48 -2.56 3.26
N GLN A 13 10.68 -2.20 3.73
CA GLN A 13 11.17 -2.53 5.05
C GLN A 13 11.47 -1.27 5.83
N PHE A 14 11.35 -1.37 7.15
CA PHE A 14 11.77 -0.33 8.08
C PHE A 14 12.96 -0.84 8.88
N GLU A 15 13.95 0.02 9.03
CA GLU A 15 15.14 -0.26 9.83
C GLU A 15 15.30 0.79 10.93
N GLY A 16 16.01 0.41 11.98
CA GLY A 16 16.29 1.34 13.06
C GLY A 16 17.22 0.76 14.12
N THR A 17 17.36 1.54 15.18
CA THR A 17 18.15 1.19 16.36
C THR A 17 17.30 1.33 17.61
N SER A 18 17.67 0.62 18.65
CA SER A 18 17.02 0.65 19.95
C SER A 18 18.07 0.52 21.05
N THR A 19 17.77 1.07 22.23
CA THR A 19 18.65 1.00 23.41
C THR A 19 17.96 0.21 24.51
N ARG A 20 18.67 -0.73 25.14
CA ARG A 20 18.14 -1.71 26.12
C ARG A 20 17.16 -2.73 25.55
N PHE A 21 17.16 -2.93 24.25
CA PHE A 21 16.51 -4.05 23.59
C PHE A 21 17.60 -4.95 23.02
N ASP A 22 17.49 -6.25 23.29
CA ASP A 22 18.43 -7.28 22.84
C ASP A 22 17.66 -8.60 22.74
N GLY A 23 17.26 -8.97 21.52
CA GLY A 23 16.44 -10.15 21.22
C GLY A 23 14.93 -9.98 21.41
N GLN A 24 14.44 -8.81 21.82
CA GLN A 24 13.00 -8.57 21.93
C GLN A 24 12.37 -8.27 20.57
N SER A 25 11.11 -8.69 20.40
CA SER A 25 10.31 -8.38 19.21
C SER A 25 9.74 -6.96 19.25
N LEU A 26 9.69 -6.32 18.09
CA LEU A 26 9.00 -5.07 17.83
C LEU A 26 7.76 -5.36 17.00
N ARG A 27 6.67 -4.66 17.31
CA ARG A 27 5.45 -4.62 16.50
C ARG A 27 5.48 -3.35 15.66
N LEU A 28 5.22 -3.48 14.36
CA LEU A 28 5.08 -2.37 13.44
C LEU A 28 3.64 -2.27 12.94
N GLU A 29 3.09 -1.07 12.89
CA GLU A 29 1.78 -0.76 12.35
C GLU A 29 1.88 0.43 11.39
N VAL A 30 1.40 0.27 10.16
CA VAL A 30 1.32 1.34 9.17
C VAL A 30 -0.13 1.82 9.05
N LYS A 31 -0.31 3.14 9.13
CA LYS A 31 -1.60 3.83 9.04
C LYS A 31 -1.50 4.94 8.00
N ALA A 32 -2.59 5.22 7.29
CA ALA A 32 -2.68 6.48 6.54
C ALA A 32 -2.61 7.66 7.52
N GLN A 33 -1.98 8.76 7.11
CA GLN A 33 -1.83 9.93 7.97
C GLN A 33 -3.21 10.45 8.42
N GLY A 34 -3.36 10.66 9.73
CA GLY A 34 -4.64 11.08 10.33
C GLY A 34 -5.68 9.96 10.50
N SER A 35 -5.38 8.74 10.07
CA SER A 35 -6.22 7.56 10.30
C SER A 35 -5.77 6.79 11.55
N VAL A 36 -6.73 6.19 12.24
CA VAL A 36 -6.47 5.26 13.35
C VAL A 36 -6.46 3.79 12.89
N THR A 37 -6.95 3.50 11.68
CA THR A 37 -7.04 2.16 11.12
C THR A 37 -5.66 1.65 10.69
N VAL A 38 -5.27 0.50 11.23
CA VAL A 38 -4.05 -0.22 10.78
C VAL A 38 -4.31 -0.81 9.39
N LEU A 39 -3.48 -0.43 8.42
CA LEU A 39 -3.55 -0.92 7.04
C LEU A 39 -2.61 -2.10 6.80
N LYS A 40 -1.42 -2.04 7.41
CA LYS A 40 -0.43 -3.11 7.40
C LYS A 40 0.18 -3.26 8.78
N SER A 41 0.55 -4.48 9.10
CA SER A 41 1.31 -4.80 10.31
C SER A 41 2.49 -5.69 9.94
N GLY A 42 3.51 -5.66 10.79
CA GLY A 42 4.63 -6.57 10.70
C GLY A 42 5.42 -6.60 11.98
N SER A 43 6.54 -7.30 11.96
CA SER A 43 7.40 -7.44 13.12
C SER A 43 8.86 -7.20 12.78
N ALA A 44 9.66 -6.99 13.80
CA ALA A 44 11.11 -7.03 13.72
C ALA A 44 11.64 -7.70 15.00
N THR A 45 12.85 -8.25 14.94
CA THR A 45 13.56 -8.68 16.16
C THR A 45 14.80 -7.84 16.32
N VAL A 46 15.00 -7.29 17.52
CA VAL A 46 16.19 -6.52 17.84
C VAL A 46 17.39 -7.45 17.94
N GLN A 47 18.41 -7.18 17.15
CA GLN A 47 19.67 -7.92 17.18
C GLN A 47 20.57 -7.43 18.32
N ALA A 48 21.57 -8.24 18.66
CA ALA A 48 22.62 -7.81 19.57
C ALA A 48 23.28 -6.52 19.04
N GLY A 49 23.35 -5.49 19.89
CA GLY A 49 23.79 -4.15 19.48
C GLY A 49 22.65 -3.18 19.12
N GLY A 50 21.40 -3.62 19.18
CA GLY A 50 20.21 -2.76 19.14
C GLY A 50 19.64 -2.48 17.75
N THR A 51 20.29 -2.95 16.68
CA THR A 51 19.81 -2.81 15.30
C THR A 51 18.65 -3.75 15.00
N TRP A 52 17.76 -3.34 14.10
CA TRP A 52 16.66 -4.18 13.63
C TRP A 52 16.23 -3.78 12.23
N ILE A 53 15.67 -4.75 11.52
CA ILE A 53 15.01 -4.59 10.22
C ILE A 53 13.67 -5.34 10.31
N SER A 54 12.60 -4.73 9.83
CA SER A 54 11.29 -5.36 9.82
C SER A 54 11.15 -6.44 8.76
N ASP A 55 10.14 -7.28 8.91
CA ASP A 55 9.58 -8.04 7.79
C ASP A 55 9.21 -7.09 6.64
N ALA A 56 9.29 -7.58 5.41
CA ALA A 56 8.86 -6.83 4.24
C ALA A 56 7.33 -6.62 4.28
N MET A 57 6.90 -5.40 3.99
CA MET A 57 5.50 -5.01 3.91
C MET A 57 5.16 -4.58 2.49
N ASP A 58 4.10 -5.19 1.95
CA ASP A 58 3.58 -4.82 0.64
C ASP A 58 2.59 -3.64 0.75
N MET A 59 3.03 -2.49 0.26
CA MET A 59 2.29 -1.23 0.14
C MET A 59 1.85 -0.94 -1.31
N SER A 60 2.14 -1.81 -2.28
CA SER A 60 1.92 -1.54 -3.71
C SER A 60 0.45 -1.28 -4.07
N HIS A 61 -0.48 -1.92 -3.37
CA HIS A 61 -1.92 -1.73 -3.59
C HIS A 61 -2.54 -0.57 -2.78
N GLN A 62 -1.73 0.28 -2.13
CA GLN A 62 -2.22 1.40 -1.34
C GLN A 62 -2.30 2.70 -2.16
N THR A 63 -3.24 3.59 -1.82
CA THR A 63 -3.33 4.94 -2.39
C THR A 63 -2.02 5.70 -2.24
N ASN A 64 -1.63 6.48 -3.25
CA ASN A 64 -0.61 7.50 -3.05
C ASN A 64 -1.01 8.43 -1.91
N GLY A 65 -0.05 8.78 -1.04
CA GLY A 65 -0.33 9.60 0.12
C GLY A 65 0.74 9.49 1.20
N THR A 66 0.49 10.16 2.32
CA THR A 66 1.36 10.10 3.50
C THR A 66 0.88 9.01 4.45
N TYR A 67 1.82 8.23 4.93
CA TYR A 67 1.62 7.16 5.90
C TYR A 67 2.48 7.41 7.12
N THR A 68 2.06 6.84 8.24
CA THR A 68 2.85 6.77 9.47
C THR A 68 3.07 5.31 9.81
N VAL A 69 4.34 4.94 10.00
CA VAL A 69 4.71 3.69 10.66
C VAL A 69 4.87 3.98 12.16
N MET A 70 4.24 3.17 12.98
CA MET A 70 4.42 3.16 14.43
C MET A 70 5.12 1.87 14.82
N VAL A 71 6.17 1.98 15.61
CA VAL A 71 6.97 0.87 16.12
C VAL A 71 6.80 0.82 17.62
N THR A 72 6.32 -0.30 18.14
CA THR A 72 6.12 -0.53 19.57
C THR A 72 6.93 -1.74 20.01
N GLY A 73 7.63 -1.63 21.14
CA GLY A 73 8.37 -2.74 21.71
C GLY A 73 8.41 -2.69 23.24
N THR A 74 8.51 -3.86 23.87
CA THR A 74 8.70 -4.00 25.31
C THR A 74 10.04 -4.66 25.59
N ASN A 75 10.88 -4.02 26.42
CA ASN A 75 12.19 -4.56 26.77
C ASN A 75 12.12 -5.67 27.83
N SER A 76 13.25 -6.29 28.14
CA SER A 76 13.34 -7.37 29.15
C SER A 76 12.98 -6.93 30.58
N ALA A 77 12.98 -5.62 30.86
CA ALA A 77 12.52 -5.05 32.13
C ALA A 77 11.00 -4.80 32.16
N GLY A 78 10.27 -5.14 31.10
CA GLY A 78 8.83 -4.95 30.99
C GLY A 78 8.39 -3.52 30.65
N ILE A 79 9.31 -2.66 30.20
CA ILE A 79 9.00 -1.27 29.81
C ILE A 79 8.64 -1.24 28.33
N GLU A 80 7.42 -0.78 28.02
CA GLU A 80 6.97 -0.56 26.64
C GLU A 80 7.34 0.86 26.16
N VAL A 81 7.82 0.95 24.93
CA VAL A 81 8.13 2.20 24.23
C VAL A 81 7.49 2.16 22.85
N SER A 82 7.00 3.32 22.38
CA SER A 82 6.52 3.49 21.01
C SER A 82 7.14 4.73 20.36
N GLU A 83 7.48 4.59 19.10
CA GLU A 83 8.06 5.62 18.23
C GLU A 83 7.31 5.62 16.89
N SER A 84 7.30 6.75 16.19
CA SER A 84 6.60 6.83 14.91
C SER A 84 7.34 7.69 13.90
N GLN A 85 7.25 7.32 12.63
CA GLN A 85 7.84 8.06 11.53
C GLN A 85 6.88 8.10 10.34
N SER A 86 6.80 9.25 9.67
CA SER A 86 6.05 9.37 8.42
C SER A 86 6.90 9.16 7.17
N PHE A 87 6.28 8.59 6.14
CA PHE A 87 6.80 8.44 4.79
C PHE A 87 5.70 8.73 3.76
N THR A 88 6.09 9.03 2.53
CA THR A 88 5.16 9.28 1.42
C THR A 88 5.24 8.13 0.43
N LEU A 89 4.10 7.54 0.10
CA LEU A 89 3.94 6.57 -0.99
C LEU A 89 3.56 7.35 -2.26
N ALA A 90 4.38 7.24 -3.29
CA ALA A 90 4.21 7.93 -4.56
C ALA A 90 4.51 6.99 -5.73
N GLN A 91 3.48 6.25 -6.15
CA GLN A 91 3.52 5.33 -7.27
C GLN A 91 2.99 6.01 -8.55
N SER A 92 3.44 5.55 -9.72
CA SER A 92 2.93 6.06 -11.00
C SER A 92 1.45 5.68 -11.17
N LEU A 93 0.62 6.61 -11.65
CA LEU A 93 -0.83 6.41 -11.83
C LEU A 93 -1.12 5.26 -12.83
N PRO A 94 -2.24 4.53 -12.67
CA PRO A 94 -2.71 3.57 -13.66
C PRO A 94 -2.97 4.24 -15.02
N THR A 95 -2.58 3.56 -16.09
CA THR A 95 -2.78 3.98 -17.47
C THR A 95 -3.68 2.98 -18.19
N LEU A 96 -4.67 3.49 -18.95
CA LEU A 96 -5.48 2.67 -19.85
C LEU A 96 -4.61 2.22 -21.02
N ILE A 97 -4.36 0.92 -21.14
CA ILE A 97 -3.48 0.35 -22.16
C ILE A 97 -4.24 -0.25 -23.34
N ASN A 98 -5.49 -0.66 -23.13
CA ASN A 98 -6.27 -1.30 -24.19
C ASN A 98 -7.78 -1.09 -23.99
N VAL A 99 -8.49 -1.01 -25.12
CA VAL A 99 -9.96 -0.89 -25.19
C VAL A 99 -10.46 -1.79 -26.31
N THR A 100 -11.36 -2.71 -25.99
CA THR A 100 -11.95 -3.61 -26.99
C THR A 100 -13.47 -3.58 -26.96
N PHE A 101 -14.07 -3.69 -28.15
CA PHE A 101 -15.51 -3.83 -28.36
C PHE A 101 -15.77 -5.20 -28.95
N THR A 102 -16.62 -5.99 -28.28
CA THR A 102 -16.95 -7.35 -28.74
C THR A 102 -18.47 -7.52 -28.87
N PRO A 103 -19.00 -7.67 -30.11
CA PRO A 103 -18.31 -7.55 -31.40
C PRO A 103 -17.94 -6.10 -31.75
N GLU A 104 -16.96 -5.91 -32.64
CA GLU A 104 -16.51 -4.58 -33.13
C GLU A 104 -17.61 -3.85 -33.92
N HIS A 105 -18.44 -4.61 -34.63
CA HIS A 105 -19.62 -4.10 -35.33
C HIS A 105 -20.83 -4.92 -34.92
N GLN A 106 -21.93 -4.23 -34.62
CA GLN A 106 -23.12 -4.87 -34.07
C GLN A 106 -24.40 -4.41 -34.77
N ALA A 107 -25.34 -5.34 -34.92
CA ALA A 107 -26.67 -5.02 -35.44
C ALA A 107 -27.47 -4.17 -34.45
N ILE A 108 -28.44 -3.41 -34.97
CA ILE A 108 -29.29 -2.53 -34.16
C ILE A 108 -30.04 -3.35 -33.08
N GLY A 109 -29.98 -2.87 -31.85
CA GLY A 109 -30.67 -3.48 -30.70
C GLY A 109 -29.94 -4.64 -30.03
N GLN A 110 -28.73 -5.00 -30.49
CA GLN A 110 -27.91 -6.04 -29.88
C GLN A 110 -26.84 -5.43 -28.95
N SER A 111 -26.43 -6.18 -27.93
CA SER A 111 -25.44 -5.74 -26.95
C SER A 111 -24.02 -5.76 -27.52
N VAL A 112 -23.17 -4.85 -27.03
CA VAL A 112 -21.72 -4.85 -27.23
C VAL A 112 -21.06 -4.89 -25.86
N THR A 113 -20.10 -5.80 -25.68
CA THR A 113 -19.25 -5.80 -24.50
C THR A 113 -18.09 -4.84 -24.71
N VAL A 114 -17.89 -3.93 -23.76
CA VAL A 114 -16.72 -3.04 -23.70
C VAL A 114 -15.79 -3.56 -22.63
N THR A 115 -14.52 -3.74 -22.98
CA THR A 115 -13.48 -4.14 -22.04
C THR A 115 -12.40 -3.06 -22.01
N LEU A 116 -12.10 -2.56 -20.81
CA LEU A 116 -11.04 -1.60 -20.53
C LEU A 116 -9.94 -2.31 -19.75
N GLU A 117 -8.71 -2.19 -20.21
CA GLU A 117 -7.55 -2.82 -19.57
C GLU A 117 -6.58 -1.73 -19.12
N PHE A 118 -6.22 -1.76 -17.84
CA PHE A 118 -5.26 -0.86 -17.23
C PHE A 118 -3.98 -1.64 -16.89
N ASP A 119 -2.84 -0.96 -16.95
CA ASP A 119 -1.54 -1.54 -16.57
C ASP A 119 -1.40 -1.84 -15.07
N LYS A 120 -2.31 -1.29 -14.26
CA LYS A 120 -2.31 -1.35 -12.79
C LYS A 120 -3.73 -1.45 -12.25
N ASP A 121 -3.83 -1.97 -11.03
CA ASP A 121 -5.09 -2.03 -10.30
C ASP A 121 -5.70 -0.64 -10.12
N LEU A 122 -7.01 -0.55 -10.34
CA LEU A 122 -7.81 0.63 -10.03
C LEU A 122 -8.50 0.44 -8.69
N GLN A 123 -8.60 1.53 -7.92
CA GLN A 123 -9.45 1.55 -6.73
C GLN A 123 -10.92 1.72 -7.08
N SER A 124 -11.19 2.49 -8.13
CA SER A 124 -12.51 2.66 -8.71
C SER A 124 -12.37 2.99 -10.19
N ALA A 125 -13.40 2.64 -10.96
CA ALA A 125 -13.51 2.97 -12.37
C ALA A 125 -14.90 3.51 -12.65
N ALA A 126 -14.98 4.54 -13.48
CA ALA A 126 -16.23 5.04 -14.06
C ALA A 126 -16.01 5.22 -15.56
N ALA A 127 -16.99 4.81 -16.35
CA ALA A 127 -16.95 4.92 -17.80
C ALA A 127 -18.27 5.48 -18.34
N GLU A 128 -18.18 6.28 -19.40
CA GLU A 128 -19.33 6.78 -20.13
C GLU A 128 -19.18 6.43 -21.62
N LEU A 129 -20.24 5.91 -22.23
CA LEU A 129 -20.31 5.67 -23.67
C LEU A 129 -21.33 6.61 -24.28
N GLY A 130 -20.88 7.53 -25.13
CA GLY A 130 -21.77 8.54 -25.74
C GLY A 130 -22.49 9.42 -24.73
N GLY A 131 -21.88 9.69 -23.56
CA GLY A 131 -22.48 10.47 -22.47
C GLY A 131 -23.48 9.69 -21.60
N THR A 132 -23.63 8.38 -21.81
CA THR A 132 -24.40 7.50 -20.92
C THR A 132 -23.46 6.74 -19.99
N THR A 133 -23.68 6.83 -18.69
CA THR A 133 -22.91 6.09 -17.68
C THR A 133 -23.05 4.58 -17.90
N ILE A 134 -21.92 3.88 -17.99
CA ILE A 134 -21.85 2.43 -18.06
C ILE A 134 -21.57 1.92 -16.65
N THR A 135 -22.53 1.18 -16.07
CA THR A 135 -22.34 0.46 -14.81
C THR A 135 -22.07 -1.01 -15.11
N SER A 136 -21.18 -1.65 -14.35
CA SER A 136 -21.12 -3.11 -14.33
C SER A 136 -22.47 -3.66 -13.85
N LEU A 137 -23.00 -4.67 -14.54
CA LEU A 137 -24.15 -5.45 -14.07
C LEU A 137 -23.81 -6.22 -12.79
#